data_AF-A0A3D2XCS8-F1
#
_entry.id   AF-A0A3D2XCS8-F1
#
_cell.length_a   1.000
_cell.length_b   1.000
_cell.length_c   1.000
_cell.angle_alpha   90.00
_cell.angle_beta   90.00
_cell.angle_gamma   90.00
#
_symmetry.space_group_name_H-M   'P 1'
#
loop_
_entity.id
_entity.type
_entity.pdbx_description
1 polymer ?
#
loop_
_entity_poly.entity_id
_entity_poly.type
_entity_poly.pdbx_seq_one_letter_code
_entity_poly.pdbx_strand_id
1 'polypeptide(L)' 'MKQLIQKITEKPLWVNMLAGLGIILILIILFFSLLGWITGYGNTTKVPSVTGQEITAATQILEQAGFEVVIQDSV' A
#
# COMPACT_ATOMS: atom_id res chain seq x y z
N MET A 1 -32.96 14.63 10.79
CA MET A 1 -32.40 15.12 9.51
C MET A 1 -32.51 16.64 9.34
N LYS A 2 -33.69 17.25 9.48
CA LYS A 2 -33.89 18.71 9.28
C LYS A 2 -32.98 19.61 10.13
N GLN A 3 -32.72 19.25 11.39
CA GLN A 3 -31.88 20.07 12.28
C GLN A 3 -30.38 20.02 11.98
N LEU A 4 -29.89 18.95 11.34
CA LEU A 4 -28.49 18.87 10.91
C LEU A 4 -28.24 19.74 9.68
N ILE A 5 -29.19 19.75 8.74
CA ILE A 5 -29.10 20.58 7.52
C ILE A 5 -29.18 22.07 7.87
N GLN A 6 -30.05 22.47 8.81
CA GLN A 6 -30.14 23.86 9.28
C GLN A 6 -28.82 24.35 9.90
N LYS A 7 -28.18 23.57 10.78
CA LYS A 7 -26.88 23.94 11.38
C LYS A 7 -25.75 24.07 10.37
N ILE A 8 -25.80 23.33 9.26
CA ILE A 8 -24.82 23.45 8.16
C ILE A 8 -25.08 24.73 7.36
N THR A 9 -26.34 25.09 7.11
CA THR A 9 -26.73 26.29 6.36
C THR A 9 -26.58 27.59 7.15
N GLU A 10 -26.56 27.54 8.48
CA GLU A 10 -26.33 28.70 9.36
C GLU A 10 -24.87 29.20 9.35
N LYS A 11 -23.92 28.34 8.95
CA LYS A 11 -22.50 28.71 8.82
C LYS A 11 -22.27 29.36 7.45
N PRO A 12 -21.41 30.39 7.35
CA PRO A 12 -21.11 31.00 6.07
C PRO A 12 -20.48 29.95 5.12
N LEU A 13 -20.91 29.96 3.85
CA LEU A 13 -20.63 28.89 2.86
C LEU A 13 -19.14 28.52 2.77
N TRP A 14 -18.24 29.50 2.89
CA TRP A 14 -16.80 29.28 2.81
C TRP A 14 -16.25 28.38 3.93
N VAL A 15 -16.86 28.38 5.13
CA VAL A 15 -16.46 27.51 6.24
C VAL A 15 -16.79 26.04 5.92
N ASN A 16 -17.95 25.80 5.31
CA ASN A 16 -18.32 24.45 4.87
C ASN A 16 -17.42 23.97 3.72
N MET A 17 -17.03 24.87 2.82
CA MET A 17 -16.06 24.56 1.77
C MET A 17 -14.68 24.21 2.34
N LEU A 18 -14.19 24.96 3.33
CA LEU A 18 -12.93 24.65 4.02
C LEU A 18 -13.00 23.33 4.78
N ALA A 19 -14.11 23.06 5.47
CA ALA A 19 -14.32 21.79 6.16
C ALA A 19 -14.34 20.61 5.17
N GLY A 20 -15.04 20.75 4.04
CA GLY A 20 -15.05 19.76 2.97
C GLY A 20 -13.66 19.51 2.38
N LEU A 21 -12.89 20.57 2.12
CA LEU A 21 -11.51 20.47 1.65
C LEU A 21 -10.62 19.75 2.67
N GLY A 22 -10.77 20.08 3.96
CA GLY A 22 -10.07 19.40 5.04
C GLY A 22 -10.37 17.90 5.09
N ILE A 23 -11.65 17.52 4.96
CA ILE A 23 -12.06 16.11 4.90
C ILE A 23 -11.43 15.40 3.70
N ILE A 24 -11.44 16.02 2.51
CA ILE A 24 -10.82 15.44 1.31
C ILE A 24 -9.32 15.22 1.52
N LEU A 25 -8.61 16.21 2.05
CA LEU A 25 -7.18 16.10 2.37
C LEU A 25 -6.91 14.94 3.33
N ILE A 26 -7.71 14.81 4.39
CA ILE A 26 -7.59 13.72 5.36
C ILE A 26 -7.81 12.36 4.67
N LEU A 27 -8.84 12.23 3.82
CA LEU A 27 -9.12 11.00 3.09
C LEU A 27 -7.96 10.62 2.15
N ILE A 28 -7.36 11.61 1.46
CA ILE A 28 -6.19 11.39 0.60
C ILE A 28 -5.00 10.87 1.42
N ILE A 29 -4.68 11.52 2.55
CA ILE A 29 -3.59 11.10 3.42
C ILE A 29 -3.82 9.68 3.94
N LEU A 30 -5.04 9.37 4.40
CA LEU A 30 -5.40 8.05 4.87
C LEU A 30 -5.28 7.00 3.76
N PHE A 31 -5.75 7.30 2.55
CA PHE A 31 -5.63 6.40 1.40
C PHE A 31 -4.17 6.04 1.11
N PHE A 32 -3.29 7.04 0.98
CA PHE A 32 -1.86 6.82 0.74
C PHE A 32 -1.14 6.14 1.91
N SER A 33 -1.57 6.38 3.14
CA SER A 33 -1.02 5.70 4.31
C SER A 33 -1.38 4.19 4.34
N LEU A 34 -2.55 3.82 3.83
CA LEU A 34 -3.01 2.43 3.75
C LEU A 34 -2.32 1.63 2.63
N LEU A 35 -1.78 2.30 1.60
CA LEU A 35 -1.12 1.62 0.47
C LEU A 35 0.06 0.74 0.92
N GLY A 36 0.88 1.20 1.87
CA GLY A 36 2.02 0.43 2.38
C GLY A 36 1.60 -0.92 2.98
N TRP A 37 0.48 -0.93 3.71
CA TRP A 37 -0.05 -2.16 4.31
C TRP A 37 -0.69 -3.09 3.28
N ILE A 38 -1.47 -2.55 2.33
CA ILE A 38 -2.22 -3.36 1.36
C ILE A 38 -1.31 -3.89 0.24
N THR A 39 -0.37 -3.08 -0.24
CA THR A 39 0.45 -3.41 -1.42
C THR A 39 1.84 -3.93 -1.07
N GLY A 40 2.24 -3.84 0.20
CA GLY A 40 3.60 -4.13 0.61
C GLY A 40 4.64 -3.16 0.04
N TYR A 41 4.21 -1.98 -0.44
CA TYR A 41 5.09 -0.97 -1.02
C TYR A 41 6.24 -0.60 -0.08
N GLY A 42 7.47 -0.59 -0.62
CA GLY A 42 8.67 -0.25 0.13
C GLY A 42 9.26 -1.39 0.98
N ASN A 43 8.64 -2.57 1.01
CA ASN A 43 9.26 -3.74 1.64
C ASN A 43 10.34 -4.32 0.72
N THR A 44 11.55 -4.46 1.24
CA THR A 44 12.66 -5.14 0.57
C THR A 44 13.05 -6.37 1.37
N THR A 45 13.22 -7.50 0.71
CA THR A 45 13.76 -8.71 1.34
C THR A 45 15.13 -9.05 0.74
N LYS A 46 16.03 -9.60 1.56
CA LYS A 46 17.36 -10.01 1.09
C LYS A 46 17.24 -11.34 0.37
N VAL A 47 17.84 -11.44 -0.82
CA VAL A 47 17.88 -12.69 -1.58
C VAL A 47 18.84 -13.67 -0.89
N PRO A 48 18.40 -14.89 -0.54
CA PRO A 48 19.27 -15.94 -0.02
C PRO A 48 20.37 -16.33 -1.02
N SER A 49 21.58 -16.57 -0.52
CA SER A 49 22.66 -17.12 -1.33
C SER A 49 22.42 -18.61 -1.55
N VAL A 50 22.21 -19.02 -2.81
CA VAL A 50 22.01 -20.42 -3.22
C VAL A 50 23.15 -20.96 -4.08
N THR A 51 24.25 -20.22 -4.21
CA THR A 51 25.43 -20.67 -4.97
C THR A 51 25.98 -21.98 -4.42
N GLY A 52 26.19 -22.95 -5.29
CA GLY A 52 26.71 -24.28 -4.93
C GLY A 52 25.66 -25.24 -4.35
N GLN A 53 24.38 -24.85 -4.29
CA GLN A 53 23.29 -25.76 -3.93
C GLN A 53 22.75 -26.51 -5.15
N GLU A 54 22.20 -27.70 -4.90
CA GLU A 54 21.40 -28.41 -5.90
C GLU A 54 20.18 -27.60 -6.32
N ILE A 55 19.79 -27.70 -7.60
CA ILE A 55 18.72 -26.88 -8.19
C ILE A 55 17.42 -27.00 -7.39
N THR A 56 17.05 -28.22 -6.98
CA THR A 56 15.83 -28.46 -6.20
C THR A 56 15.85 -27.78 -4.83
N ALA A 57 17.00 -27.77 -4.15
CA ALA A 57 17.16 -27.11 -2.86
C ALA A 57 17.17 -25.58 -3.00
N ALA A 58 17.88 -25.07 -4.02
CA ALA A 58 17.93 -23.65 -4.34
C ALA A 58 16.53 -23.09 -4.64
N THR A 59 15.76 -23.80 -5.48
CA THR A 59 14.38 -23.42 -5.82
C THR A 59 13.50 -23.37 -4.57
N GLN A 60 13.55 -24.42 -3.73
CA GLN A 60 12.76 -24.47 -2.49
C GLN A 60 13.10 -23.32 -1.55
N ILE A 61 14.38 -22.98 -1.39
CA ILE A 61 14.82 -21.88 -0.51
C ILE A 61 14.32 -20.53 -1.01
N LEU A 62 14.38 -20.29 -2.32
CA LEU A 62 13.93 -19.04 -2.92
C LEU A 62 12.41 -18.89 -2.89
N GLU A 63 11.67 -19.96 -3.22
CA GLU A 63 10.20 -19.94 -3.17
C GLU A 63 9.67 -19.76 -1.74
N GLN A 64 10.30 -20.40 -0.74
CA GLN A 64 9.96 -20.19 0.67
C GLN A 64 10.24 -18.76 1.13
N ALA A 65 11.20 -18.08 0.51
CA ALA A 65 11.49 -16.67 0.75
C ALA A 65 10.56 -15.73 -0.04
N GLY A 66 9.60 -16.26 -0.80
CA GLY A 66 8.60 -15.51 -1.55
C GLY A 66 9.05 -15.06 -2.95
N PHE A 67 10.14 -15.64 -3.46
CA PHE A 67 10.62 -15.35 -4.82
C PHE A 67 10.01 -16.30 -5.84
N GLU A 68 9.76 -15.79 -7.04
CA GLU A 68 9.51 -16.61 -8.22
C GLU A 68 10.85 -17.04 -8.83
N VAL A 69 10.97 -18.32 -9.16
CA VAL A 69 12.22 -18.92 -9.66
C VAL A 69 12.05 -19.31 -11.12
N VAL A 70 12.94 -18.81 -11.98
CA VAL A 70 13.02 -19.17 -13.40
C VAL A 70 14.39 -19.79 -13.67
N ILE A 71 14.40 -20.97 -14.28
CA ILE A 71 15.63 -21.64 -14.71
C ILE A 71 16.00 -21.08 -16.09
N GLN A 72 17.18 -20.47 -16.17
CA GLN A 72 17.74 -19.95 -17.40
C GLN A 72 19.00 -20.74 -17.74
N ASP A 73 19.07 -21.29 -18.95
CA ASP A 73 20.29 -21.88 -19.48
C ASP A 73 21.24 -20.79 -20.01
N SER A 74 22.51 -21.13 -20.15
CA SER A 74 23.52 -20.21 -20.68
C SER A 74 23.24 -19.91 -22.15
N VAL A 75 23.48 -18.66 -22.58
CA VAL A 75 23.44 -18.22 -24.00
C VAL A 75 24.77 -18.43 -24.70
#